data_AF-A0A357FZ37-F1
#
_entry.id   AF-A0A357FZ37-F1
#
_cell.length_a   1.000
_cell.length_b   1.000
_cell.length_c   1.000
_cell.angle_alpha   90.00
_cell.angle_beta   90.00
_cell.angle_gamma   90.00
#
_symmetry.space_group_name_H-M   'P 1'
#
loop_
_entity.id
_entity.type
_entity.pdbx_description
1 polymer ?
#
loop_
_entity_poly.entity_id
_entity_poly.type
_entity_poly.pdbx_seq_one_letter_code
_entity_poly.pdbx_strand_id
1 'polypeptide(L)' 'MKLITRHELASKSISELRGLYRTVFNALVQSVPESAQRRNALASLENISREINQRYADQWRLDAGP' A
#
# COMPACT_ATOMS: atom_id res chain seq x y z
N MET A 1 9.13 11.63 1.52
CA MET A 1 9.01 10.23 1.98
C MET A 1 9.79 9.29 1.04
N LYS A 2 10.29 8.17 1.57
CA LYS A 2 10.89 7.09 0.76
C LYS A 2 9.78 6.28 0.07
N LEU A 3 10.03 5.81 -1.15
CA LEU A 3 9.15 4.83 -1.81
C LEU A 3 9.08 3.54 -0.99
N ILE A 4 7.86 3.03 -0.77
CA ILE A 4 7.62 1.73 -0.14
C ILE A 4 7.41 0.69 -1.23
N THR A 5 8.24 -0.34 -1.23
CA THR A 5 8.24 -1.40 -2.23
C THR A 5 7.34 -2.57 -1.82
N ARG A 6 6.87 -3.36 -2.79
CA ARG A 6 6.08 -4.57 -2.52
C ARG A 6 6.83 -5.58 -1.64
N HIS A 7 8.16 -5.66 -1.77
CA HIS A 7 8.99 -6.53 -0.93
C HIS A 7 8.89 -6.15 0.55
N GLU A 8 8.97 -4.85 0.87
CA GLU A 8 8.81 -4.36 2.25
C GLU A 8 7.38 -4.60 2.80
N LEU A 9 6.37 -4.64 1.91
CA LEU A 9 4.97 -4.88 2.30
C LEU A 9 4.66 -6.36 2.56
N ALA A 10 5.39 -7.29 1.94
CA ALA A 10 5.15 -8.72 2.08
C ALA A 10 5.23 -9.22 3.53
N SER A 11 6.07 -8.60 4.36
CA SER A 11 6.24 -8.97 5.77
C SER A 11 5.24 -8.28 6.74
N LYS A 12 4.30 -7.49 6.22
CA LYS A 12 3.33 -6.71 7.02
C LYS A 12 2.01 -7.47 7.13
N SER A 13 1.27 -7.28 8.21
CA SER A 13 -0.13 -7.70 8.35
C SER A 13 -1.10 -6.75 7.63
N ILE A 14 -2.35 -7.17 7.38
CA ILE A 14 -3.40 -6.30 6.79
C ILE A 14 -3.62 -5.03 7.62
N SER A 15 -3.57 -5.14 8.96
CA SER A 15 -3.73 -3.99 9.85
C SER A 15 -2.59 -2.98 9.66
N GLU A 16 -1.34 -3.47 9.62
CA GLU A 16 -0.18 -2.62 9.34
C GLU A 16 -0.23 -2.00 7.95
N LEU A 17 -0.68 -2.74 6.92
CA LEU A 17 -0.86 -2.21 5.56
C LEU A 17 -1.88 -1.06 5.54
N ARG A 18 -3.01 -1.19 6.24
CA ARG A 18 -4.00 -0.11 6.37
C ARG A 18 -3.44 1.09 7.13
N GLY A 19 -2.66 0.86 8.18
CA GLY A 19 -1.95 1.91 8.91
C GLY A 19 -0.95 2.66 8.02
N LEU A 20 -0.15 1.93 7.25
CA LEU A 20 0.76 2.49 6.26
C LEU A 20 0.01 3.29 5.19
N TYR A 21 -1.09 2.76 4.66
CA TYR A 21 -1.91 3.46 3.67
C TYR A 21 -2.32 4.84 4.17
N ARG A 22 -2.83 4.92 5.41
CA ARG A 22 -3.23 6.20 6.03
C ARG A 22 -2.05 7.16 6.16
N THR A 23 -0.89 6.69 6.61
CA THR A 23 0.32 7.51 6.74
C THR A 23 0.79 8.05 5.39
N VAL A 24 0.85 7.20 4.36
CA VAL A 24 1.25 7.60 3.01
C VAL A 24 0.25 8.57 2.41
N PHE A 25 -1.05 8.34 2.62
CA PHE A 25 -2.10 9.24 2.15
C PHE A 25 -1.95 10.64 2.74
N ASN A 26 -1.72 10.74 4.05
CA ASN A 26 -1.47 12.02 4.71
C ASN A 26 -0.20 12.71 4.15
N ALA A 27 0.86 11.95 3.91
CA ALA A 27 2.09 12.46 3.30
C ALA A 27 1.88 12.94 1.85
N LEU A 28 0.95 12.34 1.12
CA LEU A 28 0.55 12.79 -0.22
C LEU A 28 -0.21 14.12 -0.15
N VAL A 29 -1.20 14.23 0.74
CA VAL A 29 -2.00 15.45 0.93
C VAL A 29 -1.12 16.64 1.29
N GLN A 30 -0.07 16.41 2.10
CA GLN A 30 0.90 17.45 2.50
C GLN A 30 2.00 17.71 1.47
N SER A 31 2.08 16.92 0.38
CA SER A 31 3.15 17.05 -0.60
C SER A 31 2.93 18.19 -1.59
N VAL A 32 4.01 18.88 -1.94
CA VAL A 32 4.01 19.86 -3.03
C VAL A 32 3.74 19.14 -4.37
N PRO A 33 2.93 19.71 -5.28
CA PRO A 33 2.75 19.22 -6.63
C PRO A 33 4.09 18.91 -7.32
N GLU A 34 4.10 17.87 -8.15
CA GLU A 34 5.26 17.44 -8.96
C GLU A 34 6.57 17.11 -8.20
N SER A 35 6.55 17.12 -6.87
CA SER A 35 7.69 16.74 -6.05
C SER A 35 8.00 15.24 -6.13
N ALA A 36 9.27 14.88 -5.91
CA ALA A 36 9.67 13.48 -5.76
C ALA A 36 8.93 12.80 -4.59
N GLN A 37 8.64 13.55 -3.51
CA GLN A 37 7.83 13.08 -2.41
C GLN A 37 6.41 12.69 -2.88
N ARG A 38 5.76 13.53 -3.69
CA ARG A 38 4.42 13.25 -4.23
C ARG A 38 4.42 11.98 -5.08
N ARG A 39 5.39 11.84 -5.99
CA ARG A 39 5.53 10.63 -6.82
C ARG A 39 5.74 9.37 -5.96
N ASN A 40 6.62 9.44 -4.97
CA ASN A 40 6.87 8.32 -4.06
C ASN A 40 5.62 7.95 -3.25
N ALA A 41 4.84 8.94 -2.80
CA ALA A 41 3.61 8.70 -2.06
C ALA A 41 2.56 8.00 -2.94
N LEU A 42 2.34 8.48 -4.17
CA LEU A 42 1.43 7.85 -5.12
C LEU A 42 1.81 6.40 -5.41
N ALA A 43 3.07 6.15 -5.75
CA ALA A 43 3.55 4.79 -6.02
C ALA A 43 3.46 3.87 -4.78
N SER A 44 3.71 4.41 -3.59
CA SER A 44 3.55 3.65 -2.34
C SER A 44 2.09 3.30 -2.06
N LEU A 45 1.14 4.21 -2.32
CA LEU A 45 -0.30 3.93 -2.20
C LEU A 45 -0.72 2.82 -3.15
N GLU A 46 -0.27 2.85 -4.42
CA GLU A 46 -0.58 1.80 -5.38
C GLU A 46 -0.04 0.44 -4.91
N ASN A 47 1.21 0.39 -4.44
CA ASN A 47 1.81 -0.83 -3.92
C ASN A 47 1.03 -1.40 -2.74
N ILE A 48 0.61 -0.54 -1.79
CA ILE A 48 -0.16 -0.96 -0.60
C ILE A 48 -1.54 -1.47 -1.00
N SER A 49 -2.27 -0.74 -1.84
CA SER A 49 -3.60 -1.16 -2.31
C SER A 49 -3.54 -2.49 -3.05
N ARG A 50 -2.54 -2.68 -3.91
CA ARG A 50 -2.33 -3.94 -4.65
C ARG A 50 -2.09 -5.10 -3.70
N GLU A 51 -1.25 -4.91 -2.68
CA GLU A 51 -0.96 -5.93 -1.68
C GLU A 51 -2.21 -6.31 -0.86
N ILE A 52 -3.00 -5.33 -0.42
CA ILE A 52 -4.26 -5.57 0.30
C ILE A 52 -5.24 -6.36 -0.58
N ASN A 53 -5.44 -5.92 -1.83
CA ASN A 53 -6.36 -6.56 -2.76
C ASN A 53 -5.94 -7.99 -3.11
N GLN A 54 -4.63 -8.22 -3.29
CA GLN A 54 -4.10 -9.56 -3.53
C GLN A 54 -4.43 -10.50 -2.39
N ARG A 55 -4.24 -10.07 -1.13
CA ARG A 55 -4.54 -10.90 0.04
C ARG A 55 -6.02 -11.20 0.20
N TYR A 56 -6.90 -10.25 -0.15
CA TYR A 56 -8.34 -10.53 -0.18
C TYR A 56 -8.72 -11.50 -1.28
N ALA A 57 -8.12 -11.38 -2.47
CA ALA A 57 -8.33 -12.33 -3.55
C ALA A 57 -7.84 -13.75 -3.16
N ASP A 58 -6.69 -13.84 -2.50
CA ASP A 58 -6.12 -15.10 -2.02
C ASP A 58 -7.01 -15.72 -0.92
N GLN A 59 -7.45 -14.91 0.05
CA GLN A 59 -8.39 -15.35 1.09
C GLN A 59 -9.69 -15.88 0.47
N TRP A 60 -10.27 -15.11 -0.45
CA TRP A 60 -11.50 -15.52 -1.14
C TRP A 60 -11.32 -16.83 -1.91
N ARG A 61 -10.17 -17.02 -2.58
CA ARG A 61 -9.86 -18.27 -3.28
C ARG A 61 -9.76 -19.46 -2.32
N LEU A 62 -9.23 -19.24 -1.12
CA LEU A 62 -9.16 -20.28 -0.09
C LEU A 62 -10.56 -20.61 0.46
N ASP A 63 -11.40 -19.59 0.66
CA ASP A 63 -12.75 -19.74 1.20
C ASP A 63 -13.74 -20.36 0.20
N ALA A 64 -13.56 -20.11 -1.11
CA ALA A 64 -14.45 -20.57 -2.16
C ALA A 64 -14.32 -22.08 -2.50
N GLY A 65 -13.24 -22.74 -2.04
CA GLY A 65 -12.94 -24.13 -2.36
C GLY A 65 -12.49 -24.36 -3.82
N PRO A 66 -11.86 -25.52 -4.12
CA PRO A 66 -11.49 -25.91 -5.49
C PRO A 66 -12.69 -26.30 -6.36
#